data_AF-A0A0N5CSZ1-F1
#
_entry.id   AF-A0A0N5CSZ1-F1
#
_cell.length_a   1.000
_cell.length_b   1.000
_cell.length_c   1.000
_cell.angle_alpha   90.00
_cell.angle_beta   90.00
_cell.angle_gamma   90.00
#
_symmetry.space_group_name_H-M   'P 1'
#
loop_
_entity.id
_entity.type
_entity.pdbx_description
1 polymer ?
#
loop_
_entity_poly.entity_id
_entity_poly.type
_entity_poly.pdbx_seq_one_letter_code
_entity_poly.pdbx_strand_id
1 'polypeptide(L)'
;MTEPEIGGRTVFTDVKTSVPCTKNAALFWYNLMRSGEVDVRSRHAACPVLTGVKWVTNKWIHERGQEWRRPCGLNRFDQEQYVGDLGAPEPRFYPNVRSEPLKAAIKA
;
A
#
# COMPACT_ATOMS: atom_id res chain seq x y z
N MET A 1 1.96 -9.45 -13.15
CA MET A 1 0.73 -9.18 -13.95
C MET A 1 0.95 -7.97 -14.85
N THR A 2 -0.02 -7.55 -15.68
CA THR A 2 0.14 -6.52 -16.72
C THR A 2 0.12 -5.09 -16.19
N GLU A 3 0.63 -4.16 -17.00
CA GLU A 3 0.61 -2.72 -16.76
C GLU A 3 -0.18 -2.06 -17.92
N PRO A 4 -1.22 -1.26 -17.63
CA PRO A 4 -1.94 -0.51 -18.66
C PRO A 4 -1.12 0.69 -19.15
N GLU A 5 -1.31 1.15 -20.38
CA GLU A 5 -0.57 2.32 -20.88
C GLU A 5 -1.05 3.62 -20.22
N ILE A 6 -2.37 3.76 -19.95
CA ILE A 6 -2.94 4.94 -19.28
C ILE A 6 -4.04 4.55 -18.28
N GLY A 7 -4.00 5.16 -17.10
CA GLY A 7 -5.02 4.98 -16.05
C GLY A 7 -4.72 3.80 -15.13
N GLY A 8 -5.77 3.20 -14.57
CA GLY A 8 -5.66 1.95 -13.78
C GLY A 8 -4.90 2.09 -12.45
N ARG A 9 -4.76 3.29 -11.90
CA ARG A 9 -4.10 3.51 -10.59
C ARG A 9 -4.90 2.88 -9.45
N THR A 10 -4.22 2.46 -8.40
CA THR A 10 -4.87 2.18 -7.10
C THR A 10 -4.87 3.46 -6.29
N VAL A 11 -6.05 3.93 -5.88
CA VAL A 11 -6.21 5.17 -5.12
C VAL A 11 -6.61 4.89 -3.69
N PHE A 12 -6.04 5.63 -2.75
CA PHE A 12 -6.46 5.67 -1.36
C PHE A 12 -7.13 7.03 -1.12
N THR A 13 -8.45 7.02 -0.96
CA THR A 13 -9.25 8.25 -1.00
C THR A 13 -9.02 9.12 0.23
N ASP A 14 -8.93 8.50 1.40
CA ASP A 14 -8.79 9.21 2.68
C ASP A 14 -7.37 9.78 2.87
N VAL A 15 -6.34 9.07 2.41
CA VAL A 15 -4.93 9.52 2.46
C VAL A 15 -4.57 10.41 1.24
N LYS A 16 -5.46 10.53 0.25
CA LYS A 16 -5.26 11.33 -0.97
C LYS A 16 -3.99 10.97 -1.74
N THR A 17 -3.70 9.66 -1.81
CA THR A 17 -2.56 9.14 -2.56
C THR A 17 -2.99 8.15 -3.63
N SER A 18 -2.14 7.97 -4.63
CA SER A 18 -2.38 7.03 -5.72
C SER A 18 -1.10 6.33 -6.14
N VAL A 19 -1.20 5.03 -6.41
CA VAL A 19 -0.08 4.19 -6.81
C VAL A 19 -0.29 3.76 -8.26
N PRO A 20 0.69 3.98 -9.16
CA PRO A 20 0.61 3.48 -10.53
C PRO A 20 0.60 1.94 -10.53
N CYS A 21 -0.05 1.36 -11.53
CA CYS A 21 0.05 -0.07 -11.76
C CYS A 21 1.36 -0.34 -12.52
N THR A 22 2.36 -0.91 -11.85
CA THR A 22 3.65 -1.26 -12.48
C THR A 22 3.75 -2.77 -12.68
N LYS A 23 4.18 -3.20 -13.87
CA LYS A 23 4.31 -4.63 -14.21
C LYS A 23 5.20 -5.32 -13.19
N ASN A 24 4.70 -6.43 -12.63
CA ASN A 24 5.37 -7.25 -11.61
C ASN A 24 5.65 -6.56 -10.26
N ALA A 25 5.20 -5.31 -10.05
CA ALA A 25 5.23 -4.69 -8.74
C ALA A 25 4.11 -5.24 -7.83
N ALA A 26 4.33 -5.14 -6.52
CA ALA A 26 3.34 -5.44 -5.51
C ALA A 26 3.08 -4.20 -4.65
N LEU A 27 1.83 -4.00 -4.27
CA LEU A 27 1.41 -2.98 -3.32
C LEU A 27 0.85 -3.71 -2.10
N PHE A 28 1.37 -3.38 -0.92
CA PHE A 28 0.98 -4.00 0.34
C PHE A 28 0.69 -2.90 1.38
N TRP A 29 -0.37 -3.10 2.16
CA TRP A 29 -0.81 -2.21 3.22
C TRP A 29 -1.63 -3.00 4.24
N TYR A 30 -1.88 -2.40 5.41
CA TYR A 30 -2.76 -2.98 6.44
C TYR A 30 -4.15 -2.36 6.35
N ASN A 31 -5.18 -3.21 6.44
CA ASN A 31 -6.58 -2.75 6.56
C ASN A 31 -7.02 -2.56 8.02
N LEU A 32 -6.24 -3.07 8.97
CA LEU A 32 -6.53 -3.03 10.40
C LEU A 32 -5.38 -2.35 11.14
N MET A 33 -5.70 -1.60 12.19
CA MET A 33 -4.72 -1.09 13.16
C MET A 33 -4.10 -2.25 13.97
N ARG A 34 -3.05 -2.01 14.77
CA ARG A 34 -2.49 -3.03 15.67
C ARG A 34 -3.51 -3.54 16.69
N SER A 35 -4.51 -2.75 17.04
CA SER A 35 -5.63 -3.16 17.91
C SER A 35 -6.61 -4.14 17.25
N GLY A 36 -6.54 -4.33 15.93
CA GLY A 36 -7.53 -5.10 15.15
C GLY A 36 -8.73 -4.26 14.69
N GLU A 37 -8.84 -3.00 15.11
CA GLU A 37 -9.87 -2.08 14.59
C GLU A 37 -9.60 -1.74 13.11
N VAL A 38 -10.65 -1.48 12.34
CA VAL A 38 -10.54 -1.12 10.91
C VAL A 38 -9.82 0.22 10.76
N ASP A 39 -8.76 0.24 9.94
CA ASP A 39 -8.09 1.48 9.56
C ASP A 39 -8.80 2.11 8.35
N VAL A 40 -9.63 3.12 8.61
CA VAL A 40 -10.39 3.83 7.57
C VAL A 40 -9.50 4.47 6.51
N ARG A 41 -8.24 4.82 6.84
CA ARG A 41 -7.28 5.41 5.90
C ARG A 41 -6.94 4.47 4.74
N SER A 42 -7.12 3.16 4.96
CA SER A 42 -6.87 2.11 3.95
C SER A 42 -7.96 2.01 2.88
N ARG A 43 -9.03 2.83 2.96
CA ARG A 43 -10.09 2.86 1.93
C ARG A 43 -9.49 3.12 0.56
N HIS A 44 -9.69 2.17 -0.33
CA HIS A 44 -9.08 2.18 -1.65
C HIS A 44 -10.05 1.76 -2.75
N ALA A 45 -9.72 2.18 -3.96
CA ALA A 45 -10.43 1.82 -5.18
C ALA A 45 -9.45 1.69 -6.36
N ALA A 46 -9.93 1.11 -7.46
CA ALA A 46 -9.22 1.13 -8.73
C ALA A 46 -9.78 2.27 -9.60
N CYS A 47 -8.89 3.13 -10.09
CA CYS A 47 -9.25 4.08 -11.14
C CYS A 47 -9.57 3.34 -12.45
N PRO A 48 -10.40 3.92 -13.32
CA PRO A 48 -10.63 3.41 -14.67
C PRO A 48 -9.33 3.22 -15.45
N VAL A 49 -9.25 2.14 -16.24
CA VAL A 49 -8.24 1.99 -17.28
C VAL A 49 -8.71 2.80 -18.48
N LEU A 50 -7.86 3.72 -18.96
CA LEU A 50 -8.18 4.57 -20.10
C LEU A 50 -7.67 3.95 -21.40
N THR A 51 -6.48 3.35 -21.36
CA THR A 51 -5.86 2.64 -22.48
C THR A 51 -5.18 1.38 -21.95
N GLY A 52 -5.36 0.26 -22.66
CA GLY A 52 -4.73 -1.01 -22.35
C GLY A 52 -5.55 -1.95 -21.50
N VAL A 53 -4.85 -2.87 -20.82
CA VAL A 53 -5.45 -3.88 -19.95
C VAL A 53 -4.68 -4.01 -18.65
N LYS A 54 -5.38 -3.84 -17.52
CA LYS A 54 -4.86 -4.04 -16.17
C LYS A 54 -5.28 -5.41 -15.64
N TRP A 55 -4.31 -6.30 -15.45
CA TRP A 55 -4.48 -7.52 -14.67
C TRP A 55 -3.78 -7.36 -13.33
N VAL A 56 -4.46 -7.76 -12.25
CA VAL A 56 -3.91 -7.78 -10.89
C VAL A 56 -4.35 -9.04 -10.16
N THR A 57 -3.59 -9.41 -9.13
CA THR A 57 -3.95 -10.49 -8.21
C THR A 57 -3.99 -9.93 -6.80
N ASN A 58 -5.11 -10.10 -6.12
CA ASN A 58 -5.24 -9.70 -4.72
C ASN A 58 -5.03 -10.91 -3.82
N LYS A 59 -4.22 -10.73 -2.77
CA LYS A 59 -4.06 -11.72 -1.70
C LYS A 59 -4.47 -11.07 -0.38
N TRP A 60 -5.54 -11.58 0.22
CA TRP A 60 -5.91 -11.20 1.58
C TRP A 60 -5.19 -12.08 2.60
N ILE A 61 -4.67 -11.43 3.63
CA ILE A 61 -4.04 -12.05 4.79
C ILE A 61 -4.91 -11.66 5.99
N HIS A 62 -5.48 -12.64 6.65
CA HIS A 62 -6.36 -12.43 7.80
C HIS A 62 -5.54 -12.34 9.09
N GLU A 63 -6.06 -11.61 10.08
CA GLU A 63 -5.41 -11.42 11.38
C GLU A 63 -5.29 -12.73 12.19
N ARG A 64 -6.28 -13.62 12.07
CA ARG A 64 -6.32 -14.88 12.81
C ARG A 64 -5.20 -15.81 12.32
N GLY A 65 -4.47 -16.39 13.25
CA GLY A 65 -3.29 -17.22 12.99
C GLY A 65 -1.99 -16.43 12.75
N GLN A 66 -2.02 -15.10 12.96
CA GLN A 66 -0.84 -14.23 12.85
C GLN A 66 -0.37 -13.65 14.19
N GLU A 67 -0.87 -14.16 15.32
CA GLU A 67 -0.66 -13.61 16.67
C GLU A 67 0.83 -13.50 17.02
N TRP A 68 1.65 -14.44 16.52
CA TRP A 68 3.09 -14.47 16.73
C TRP A 68 3.89 -13.69 15.68
N ARG A 69 3.30 -13.40 14.51
CA ARG A 69 3.97 -12.66 13.42
C ARG A 69 3.68 -11.17 13.49
N ARG A 70 2.44 -10.79 13.78
CA ARG A 70 1.99 -9.40 13.99
C ARG A 70 1.22 -9.33 15.31
N PRO A 71 1.91 -9.20 16.45
CA PRO A 71 1.28 -9.07 17.76
C PRO A 71 0.35 -7.84 17.80
N CYS A 72 -0.78 -7.99 18.48
CA CYS A 72 -1.70 -6.88 18.70
C CYS A 72 -1.08 -5.82 19.61
N GLY A 73 -1.55 -4.59 19.47
CA GLY A 73 -1.20 -3.49 20.39
C GLY A 73 -1.70 -3.79 21.80
N LEU A 74 -0.92 -3.38 22.80
CA LEU A 74 -1.38 -3.43 24.21
C LEU A 74 -2.31 -2.26 24.50
N ASN A 75 -2.18 -1.17 23.75
CA ASN A 75 -3.07 -0.02 23.80
C ASN A 75 -3.82 0.13 22.49
N ARG A 76 -5.02 0.73 22.58
CA ARG A 76 -5.87 1.01 21.41
C ARG A 76 -5.20 1.92 20.38
N PHE A 77 -4.30 2.80 20.83
CA PHE A 77 -3.65 3.80 20.00
C PHE A 77 -2.30 3.37 19.44
N ASP A 78 -1.85 2.14 19.73
CA ASP A 78 -0.62 1.62 19.15
C ASP A 78 -0.78 1.50 17.63
N GLN A 79 0.16 2.06 16.88
CA GLN A 79 0.18 2.03 15.41
C GLN A 79 1.51 1.48 14.92
N GLU A 80 1.52 0.95 13.70
CA GLU A 80 2.77 0.66 13.00
C GLU A 80 3.51 1.95 12.65
N GLN A 81 4.84 1.96 12.86
CA GLN A 81 5.70 3.06 12.40
C GLN A 81 5.87 3.03 10.88
N TYR A 82 5.99 1.83 10.32
CA TYR A 82 6.03 1.56 8.89
C TYR A 82 5.51 0.14 8.65
N VAL A 83 5.20 -0.17 7.39
CA VAL A 83 4.76 -1.51 7.00
C VAL A 83 5.88 -2.51 7.27
N GLY A 84 5.69 -3.38 8.28
CA GLY A 84 6.65 -4.43 8.63
C GLY A 84 7.61 -4.08 9.78
N ASP A 85 7.25 -3.12 10.64
CA ASP A 85 7.92 -2.77 11.91
C ASP A 85 7.82 -3.88 12.98
N LEU A 86 8.14 -5.11 12.59
CA LEU A 86 7.99 -6.35 13.35
C LEU A 86 9.37 -6.96 13.65
N GLY A 87 10.36 -6.10 13.91
CA GLY A 87 11.75 -6.49 14.17
C GLY A 87 12.65 -6.55 12.93
N ALA A 88 12.13 -6.22 11.75
CA ALA A 88 12.96 -6.01 10.56
C ALA A 88 13.72 -4.67 10.65
N PRO A 89 14.88 -4.52 9.97
CA PRO A 89 15.56 -3.24 9.87
C PRO A 89 14.66 -2.17 9.23
N GLU A 90 14.75 -0.95 9.74
CA GLU A 90 14.01 0.18 9.18
C GLU A 90 14.37 0.41 7.70
N PRO A 91 13.38 0.58 6.80
CA PRO A 91 13.63 0.90 5.41
C PRO A 91 14.41 2.21 5.27
N ARG A 92 15.58 2.19 4.60
CA ARG A 92 16.35 3.41 4.30
C ARG A 92 15.66 4.34 3.29
N PHE A 93 14.71 3.82 2.52
CA PHE A 93 13.99 4.56 1.48
C PHE A 93 12.49 4.27 1.55
N TYR A 94 11.68 5.32 1.73
CA TYR A 94 10.22 5.27 1.70
C TYR A 94 9.70 5.98 0.43
N PRO A 95 9.59 5.29 -0.72
CA PRO A 95 9.19 5.93 -1.98
C PRO A 95 7.75 6.46 -1.99
N ASN A 96 6.93 6.08 -1.01
CA ASN A 96 5.48 6.27 -0.95
C ASN A 96 5.02 7.42 -0.04
N VAL A 97 5.92 8.20 0.56
CA VAL A 97 5.59 9.34 1.46
C VAL A 97 6.09 10.70 0.91
N ARG A 98 6.67 10.76 -0.28
CA ARG A 98 6.98 12.06 -0.91
C ARG A 98 5.80 12.59 -1.72
N SER A 99 5.28 13.73 -1.30
CA SER A 99 4.38 14.61 -2.04
C SER A 99 5.05 15.34 -3.22
N GLU A 100 6.34 15.10 -3.48
CA GLU A 100 7.00 15.69 -4.64
C GLU A 100 6.87 14.78 -5.87
N PRO A 101 6.44 15.33 -7.02
CA PRO A 101 6.37 14.57 -8.26
C PRO A 101 7.77 14.03 -8.57
N LEU A 102 7.83 12.78 -9.04
CA LEU A 102 9.00 12.26 -9.72
C LEU A 102 9.35 13.29 -10.81
N LYS A 103 10.40 14.10 -10.61
CA LYS A 103 10.95 14.90 -11.69
C LYS A 103 11.29 13.87 -12.76
N ALA A 104 10.57 13.94 -13.87
CA ALA A 104 10.82 13.12 -15.04
C ALA A 104 12.34 13.09 -15.25
N ALA A 105 12.91 11.90 -15.22
CA ALA A 105 14.27 11.70 -15.67
C ALA A 105 14.27 11.90 -17.20
N ILE A 106 14.19 13.17 -17.61
CA ILE A 106 14.67 13.63 -18.91
C ILE A 106 16.19 13.49 -18.80
N LYS A 107 16.70 12.33 -19.21
CA LYS A 107 18.07 12.27 -19.71
C LYS A 107 18.02 12.80 -21.14
N ALA A 108 18.58 13.98 -21.32
CA ALA A 108 19.10 14.42 -22.62
C ALA A 108 20.22 13.47 -23.07
#